data_AF-A0A067NCP6-F1
#
_entry.id   AF-A0A067NCP6-F1
#
_cell.length_a   1.000
_cell.length_b   1.000
_cell.length_c   1.000
_cell.angle_alpha   90.00
_cell.angle_beta   90.00
_cell.angle_gamma   90.00
#
_symmetry.space_group_name_H-M   'P 1'
#
loop_
_entity.id
_entity.type
_entity.pdbx_description
1 polymer ?
#
loop_
_entity_poly.entity_id
_entity_poly.type
_entity_poly.pdbx_seq_one_letter_code
_entity_poly.pdbx_strand_id
1 'polypeptide(L)'
;MHDLFKVSENDRLFWDEFETMNQVIQQVTASLPSVYEESRFEAEAAHVRSRTKEIDHYNATYHFLMCDATICLHSRRARAGNYTSRDACIAASWRMMPVLRQILGQAMSSFDFSYMVVIFTHMFREFGTEHSRLLAMGEFEGARIIVPELTVLSVALRRHAEGISLARKSMINILLPSRIPGGAGQRRKAAFLL
;
A
#
# COMPACT_ATOMS: atom_id res chain seq x y z
N MET A 1 32.72 -40.68 -1.50
CA MET A 1 31.97 -39.64 -2.23
C MET A 1 31.13 -38.88 -1.22
N HIS A 2 31.78 -37.99 -0.44
CA HIS A 2 31.16 -37.16 0.60
C HIS A 2 31.59 -35.72 0.34
N ASP A 3 30.97 -35.09 -0.65
CA ASP A 3 30.95 -33.62 -0.70
C ASP A 3 29.90 -33.16 0.31
N LEU A 4 30.36 -33.02 1.56
CA LEU A 4 29.64 -32.28 2.58
C LEU A 4 29.49 -30.85 2.07
N PHE A 5 28.23 -30.45 1.86
CA PHE A 5 27.80 -29.09 1.52
C PHE A 5 28.50 -28.06 2.42
N LYS A 6 29.60 -27.49 1.90
CA LYS A 6 30.20 -26.28 2.46
C LYS A 6 29.24 -25.15 2.14
N VAL A 7 28.35 -24.84 3.08
CA VAL A 7 27.58 -23.58 3.06
C VAL A 7 28.62 -22.47 2.92
N SER A 8 28.53 -21.69 1.84
CA SER A 8 29.50 -20.63 1.61
C SER A 8 29.35 -19.56 2.70
N GLU A 9 30.43 -18.87 3.04
CA GLU A 9 30.39 -17.78 4.04
C GLU A 9 29.35 -16.71 3.65
N ASN A 10 29.19 -16.46 2.34
CA ASN A 10 28.15 -15.59 1.79
C ASN A 10 26.72 -16.10 2.07
N ASP A 11 26.48 -17.41 2.04
CA ASP A 11 25.17 -17.96 2.38
C ASP A 11 24.85 -17.75 3.86
N ARG A 12 25.85 -17.90 4.75
CA ARG A 12 25.67 -17.63 6.20
C ARG A 12 25.35 -16.17 6.46
N LEU A 13 26.11 -15.24 5.87
CA LEU A 13 25.86 -13.80 6.02
C LEU A 13 24.46 -13.40 5.54
N PHE A 14 24.01 -13.95 4.40
CA PHE A 14 22.66 -13.72 3.92
C PHE A 14 21.59 -14.20 4.91
N TRP A 15 21.76 -15.39 5.50
CA TRP A 15 20.80 -15.93 6.46
C TRP A 15 20.76 -15.14 7.76
N ASP A 16 21.91 -14.71 8.26
CA ASP A 16 21.99 -13.90 9.47
C ASP A 16 21.33 -12.53 9.26
N GLU A 17 21.56 -11.89 8.11
CA GLU A 17 20.92 -10.61 7.77
C GLU A 17 19.40 -10.78 7.59
N PHE A 18 18.97 -11.84 6.91
CA PHE A 18 17.56 -12.15 6.74
C PHE A 18 16.85 -12.31 8.09
N GLU A 19 17.42 -13.10 8.99
CA GLU A 19 16.82 -13.38 10.29
C GLU A 19 16.82 -12.13 11.18
N THR A 20 17.89 -11.35 11.14
CA THR A 20 17.97 -10.06 11.84
C THR A 20 16.87 -9.11 11.37
N MET A 21 16.71 -8.94 10.05
CA MET A 21 15.66 -8.09 9.50
C MET A 21 14.26 -8.59 9.87
N ASN A 22 14.02 -9.90 9.81
CA ASN A 22 12.75 -10.50 10.19
C ASN A 22 12.40 -10.18 11.65
N GLN A 23 13.37 -10.33 12.56
CA GLN A 23 13.20 -10.01 13.97
C GLN A 23 12.91 -8.52 14.20
N VAL A 24 13.61 -7.62 13.50
CA VAL A 24 13.36 -6.18 13.58
C VAL A 24 11.94 -5.84 13.11
N ILE A 25 11.50 -6.39 11.98
CA ILE A 25 10.14 -6.18 11.47
C ILE A 25 9.10 -6.66 12.50
N GLN A 26 9.31 -7.82 13.11
CA GLN A 26 8.40 -8.36 14.12
C GLN A 26 8.35 -7.47 15.37
N GLN A 27 9.49 -7.02 15.88
CA GLN A 27 9.59 -6.14 17.04
C GLN A 27 8.90 -4.81 16.79
N VAL A 28 9.17 -4.17 15.64
CA VAL A 28 8.51 -2.91 15.26
C VAL A 28 7.01 -3.12 15.12
N THR A 29 6.57 -4.16 14.41
CA THR A 29 5.15 -4.49 14.25
C THR A 29 4.44 -4.68 15.59
N ALA A 30 5.08 -5.38 16.53
CA ALA A 30 4.52 -5.62 17.87
C ALA A 30 4.47 -4.34 18.73
N SER A 31 5.33 -3.37 18.45
CA SER A 31 5.35 -2.07 19.13
C SER A 31 4.36 -1.05 18.56
N LEU A 32 3.78 -1.30 17.37
CA LEU A 32 2.86 -0.36 16.75
C LEU A 32 1.58 -0.22 17.58
N PRO A 33 1.07 1.02 17.76
CA PRO A 33 -0.24 1.24 18.34
C PRO A 33 -1.32 0.59 17.48
N SER A 34 -2.49 0.35 18.09
CA SER A 34 -3.64 -0.19 17.37
C SER A 34 -4.06 0.77 16.25
N VAL A 35 -4.51 0.25 15.11
CA VAL A 35 -5.12 1.06 14.03
C VAL A 35 -6.35 1.83 14.49
N TYR A 36 -6.94 1.43 15.62
CA TYR A 36 -8.10 2.08 16.25
C TYR A 36 -7.72 3.02 17.39
N GLU A 37 -6.44 3.25 17.61
CA GLU A 37 -5.96 4.16 18.63
C GLU A 37 -5.89 5.59 18.08
N GLU A 38 -6.28 6.57 18.90
CA GLU A 38 -6.16 7.98 18.54
C GLU A 38 -4.68 8.39 18.53
N SER A 39 -4.19 8.95 17.42
CA SER A 39 -2.86 9.56 17.40
C SER A 39 -2.77 10.72 18.40
N ARG A 40 -1.80 10.68 19.31
CA ARG A 40 -1.49 11.75 20.25
C ARG A 40 -0.02 12.12 20.16
N PHE A 41 0.29 13.41 20.22
CA PHE A 41 1.66 13.93 20.12
C PHE A 41 2.41 13.91 21.46
N GLU A 42 1.70 13.69 22.56
CA GLU A 42 2.24 13.72 23.91
C GLU A 42 2.83 12.35 24.29
N ALA A 43 4.11 12.31 24.66
CA ALA A 43 4.85 11.08 24.93
C ALA A 43 4.30 10.26 26.13
N GLU A 44 3.56 10.90 27.05
CA GLU A 44 2.97 10.26 28.23
C GLU A 44 1.45 10.08 28.14
N ALA A 45 0.85 10.38 26.98
CA ALA A 45 -0.58 10.22 26.84
C ALA A 45 -0.98 8.74 26.95
N ALA A 46 -2.01 8.47 27.76
CA ALA A 46 -2.58 7.14 27.85
C ALA A 46 -3.10 6.68 26.47
N HIS A 47 -2.87 5.41 26.12
CA HIS A 47 -3.41 4.77 24.93
C HIS A 47 -4.95 4.80 24.97
N VAL A 48 -5.57 5.68 24.17
CA VAL A 48 -7.04 5.81 24.09
C VAL A 48 -7.52 5.22 22.77
N ARG A 49 -8.33 4.16 22.86
CA ARG A 49 -9.05 3.64 21.70
C ARG A 49 -10.10 4.66 21.25
N SER A 50 -10.14 4.90 19.94
CA SER A 50 -11.16 5.71 19.28
C SER A 50 -12.56 5.20 19.65
N ARG A 51 -13.39 6.11 20.17
CA ARG A 51 -14.79 5.82 20.52
C ARG A 51 -15.65 5.59 19.27
N THR A 52 -15.26 6.16 18.13
CA THR A 52 -15.97 6.03 16.85
C THR A 52 -15.62 4.75 16.10
N LYS A 53 -14.65 3.96 16.60
CA LYS A 53 -14.02 2.84 15.88
C LYS A 53 -13.45 3.24 14.52
N GLU A 54 -13.18 4.53 14.33
CA GLU A 54 -12.54 5.02 13.12
C GLU A 54 -11.09 4.58 13.08
N ILE A 55 -10.60 4.29 11.88
CA ILE A 55 -9.20 3.97 11.69
C ILE A 55 -8.42 5.27 11.73
N ASP A 56 -7.39 5.31 12.55
CA ASP A 56 -6.40 6.35 12.47
C ASP A 56 -5.49 6.08 11.26
N HIS A 57 -5.50 7.02 10.31
CA HIS A 57 -4.78 6.89 9.05
C HIS A 57 -3.26 6.84 9.21
N TYR A 58 -2.70 7.50 10.23
CA TYR A 58 -1.27 7.44 10.51
C TYR A 58 -0.90 6.05 11.03
N ASN A 59 -1.64 5.55 12.01
CA ASN A 59 -1.42 4.21 12.55
C ASN A 59 -1.61 3.14 11.47
N ALA A 60 -2.69 3.21 10.68
CA ALA A 60 -2.89 2.30 9.55
C ALA A 60 -1.75 2.33 8.55
N THR A 61 -1.19 3.50 8.27
CA THR A 61 -0.04 3.63 7.35
C THR A 61 1.16 2.82 7.82
N TYR A 62 1.50 2.88 9.11
CA TYR A 62 2.60 2.10 9.66
C TYR A 62 2.35 0.59 9.59
N HIS A 63 1.10 0.15 9.82
CA HIS A 63 0.72 -1.27 9.67
C HIS A 63 0.87 -1.75 8.21
N PHE A 64 0.48 -0.94 7.23
CA PHE A 64 0.71 -1.26 5.82
C PHE A 64 2.20 -1.30 5.47
N LEU A 65 3.02 -0.39 6.01
CA LEU A 65 4.47 -0.40 5.81
C LEU A 65 5.12 -1.67 6.37
N MET A 66 4.69 -2.14 7.55
CA MET A 66 5.20 -3.39 8.12
C MET A 66 4.75 -4.62 7.33
N CYS A 67 3.53 -4.61 6.80
CA CYS A 67 3.06 -5.62 5.86
C CYS A 67 3.96 -5.67 4.61
N ASP A 68 4.23 -4.52 4.00
CA ASP A 68 5.08 -4.42 2.81
C ASP A 68 6.51 -4.85 3.08
N ALA A 69 7.09 -4.45 4.21
CA ALA A 69 8.42 -4.89 4.63
C ALA A 69 8.50 -6.42 4.75
N THR A 70 7.47 -7.05 5.33
CA THR A 70 7.37 -8.52 5.41
C THR A 70 7.32 -9.14 4.02
N ILE A 71 6.46 -8.62 3.13
CA ILE A 71 6.35 -9.12 1.75
C ILE A 71 7.69 -8.97 1.02
N CYS A 72 8.32 -7.80 1.10
CA CYS A 72 9.60 -7.54 0.43
C CYS A 72 10.69 -8.51 0.89
N LEU A 73 10.83 -8.70 2.20
CA LEU A 73 11.81 -9.61 2.78
C LEU A 73 11.60 -11.06 2.31
N HIS A 74 10.35 -11.54 2.32
CA HIS A 74 10.04 -12.94 2.03
C HIS A 74 9.82 -13.26 0.54
N SER A 75 9.51 -12.27 -0.31
CA SER A 75 9.04 -12.47 -1.69
C SER A 75 9.98 -13.30 -2.58
N ARG A 76 11.29 -13.04 -2.51
CA ARG A 76 12.28 -13.77 -3.33
C ARG A 76 12.33 -15.24 -2.95
N ARG A 77 12.31 -15.54 -1.64
CA ARG A 77 12.31 -16.92 -1.12
C ARG A 77 10.99 -17.63 -1.41
N ALA A 78 9.87 -16.93 -1.27
CA ALA A 78 8.55 -17.46 -1.61
C ALA A 78 8.49 -17.91 -3.08
N ARG A 79 9.00 -17.08 -4.01
CA ARG A 79 9.08 -17.41 -5.45
C ARG A 79 10.04 -18.54 -5.77
N ALA A 80 11.04 -18.77 -4.92
CA ALA A 80 11.93 -19.92 -5.02
C ALA A 80 11.31 -21.22 -4.45
N GLY A 81 10.04 -21.20 -4.05
CA GLY A 81 9.32 -22.37 -3.54
C GLY A 81 9.40 -22.55 -2.02
N ASN A 82 9.92 -21.57 -1.27
CA ASN A 82 9.93 -21.64 0.18
C ASN A 82 8.52 -21.40 0.76
N TYR A 83 7.89 -22.45 1.27
CA TYR A 83 6.53 -22.41 1.83
C TYR A 83 6.40 -21.45 3.01
N THR A 84 7.34 -21.45 3.96
CA THR A 84 7.32 -20.55 5.13
C THR A 84 7.31 -19.08 4.71
N SER A 85 8.16 -18.69 3.76
CA SER A 85 8.20 -17.34 3.24
C SER A 85 6.92 -16.96 2.48
N ARG A 86 6.38 -17.89 1.71
CA ARG A 86 5.10 -17.67 1.02
C ARG A 86 3.97 -17.43 2.03
N ASP A 87 3.87 -18.30 3.03
CA ASP A 87 2.82 -18.20 4.04
C ASP A 87 2.97 -16.91 4.86
N ALA A 88 4.20 -16.44 5.11
CA ALA A 88 4.47 -15.15 5.73
C ALA A 88 3.95 -13.96 4.88
N CYS A 89 4.22 -13.96 3.56
CA CYS A 89 3.68 -12.93 2.64
C CYS A 89 2.14 -12.91 2.62
N ILE A 90 1.52 -14.09 2.52
CA ILE A 90 0.07 -14.25 2.47
C ILE A 90 -0.56 -13.81 3.80
N ALA A 91 0.01 -14.25 4.93
CA ALA A 91 -0.48 -13.88 6.27
C ALA A 91 -0.32 -12.38 6.55
N ALA A 92 0.77 -11.74 6.10
CA ALA A 92 0.91 -10.29 6.15
C ALA A 92 -0.21 -9.58 5.36
N SER A 93 -0.44 -10.03 4.12
CA SER A 93 -1.49 -9.47 3.26
C SER A 93 -2.88 -9.63 3.89
N TRP A 94 -3.21 -10.82 4.39
CA TRP A 94 -4.50 -11.10 5.05
C TRP A 94 -4.77 -10.21 6.25
N ARG A 95 -3.77 -9.98 7.10
CA ARG A 95 -3.91 -9.12 8.29
C ARG A 95 -4.35 -7.69 7.93
N MET A 96 -3.97 -7.19 6.76
CA MET A 96 -4.27 -5.83 6.32
C MET A 96 -5.62 -5.69 5.60
N MET A 97 -6.21 -6.78 5.14
CA MET A 97 -7.46 -6.72 4.39
C MET A 97 -8.65 -6.14 5.17
N PRO A 98 -8.85 -6.41 6.49
CA PRO A 98 -9.88 -5.75 7.27
C PRO A 98 -9.68 -4.23 7.35
N VAL A 99 -8.44 -3.78 7.55
CA VAL A 99 -8.05 -2.36 7.62
C VAL A 99 -8.37 -1.68 6.28
N LEU A 100 -7.96 -2.31 5.17
CA LEU A 100 -8.22 -1.78 3.82
C LEU A 100 -9.71 -1.64 3.53
N ARG A 101 -10.54 -2.65 3.85
CA ARG A 101 -11.99 -2.57 3.66
C ARG A 101 -12.60 -1.40 4.41
N GLN A 102 -12.16 -1.20 5.64
CA GLN A 102 -12.68 -0.14 6.49
C GLN A 102 -12.27 1.25 5.98
N ILE A 103 -11.03 1.42 5.53
CA ILE A 103 -10.58 2.65 4.86
C ILE A 103 -11.45 2.95 3.62
N LEU A 104 -11.71 1.93 2.80
CA LEU A 104 -12.55 2.08 1.61
C LEU A 104 -14.01 2.42 1.95
N GLY A 105 -14.54 1.88 3.06
CA GLY A 105 -15.90 2.11 3.54
C GLY A 105 -16.10 3.47 4.20
N GLN A 106 -15.07 4.02 4.86
CA GLN A 106 -15.12 5.32 5.52
C GLN A 106 -14.98 6.51 4.55
N ALA A 107 -14.80 6.25 3.25
CA ALA A 107 -14.57 7.26 2.23
C ALA A 107 -13.49 8.28 2.64
N MET A 108 -12.47 7.83 3.40
CA MET A 108 -11.40 8.69 3.88
C MET A 108 -10.66 9.27 2.68
N SER A 109 -10.94 10.54 2.39
CA SER A 109 -10.32 11.31 1.32
C SER A 109 -8.84 11.58 1.58
N SER A 110 -8.35 11.31 2.79
CA SER A 110 -6.99 11.61 3.27
C SER A 110 -6.02 10.43 3.28
N PHE A 111 -6.38 9.28 2.69
CA PHE A 111 -5.42 8.17 2.50
C PHE A 111 -4.47 8.45 1.32
N ASP A 112 -3.90 9.66 1.30
CA ASP A 112 -3.12 10.27 0.21
C ASP A 112 -1.62 9.89 0.27
N PHE A 113 -1.26 8.83 0.99
CA PHE A 113 0.11 8.35 0.97
C PHE A 113 0.38 7.63 -0.35
N SER A 114 1.09 8.29 -1.26
CA SER A 114 1.29 7.80 -2.64
C SER A 114 1.94 6.42 -2.71
N TYR A 115 2.72 6.03 -1.71
CA TYR A 115 3.36 4.72 -1.65
C TYR A 115 2.36 3.58 -1.38
N MET A 116 1.14 3.85 -0.92
CA MET A 116 0.10 2.83 -0.70
C MET A 116 -0.23 2.05 -1.97
N VAL A 117 -0.14 2.69 -3.15
CA VAL A 117 -0.33 2.00 -4.42
C VAL A 117 0.67 0.86 -4.62
N VAL A 118 1.91 1.04 -4.16
CA VAL A 118 2.98 0.03 -4.24
C VAL A 118 2.64 -1.14 -3.32
N ILE A 119 2.28 -0.84 -2.07
CA ILE A 119 1.90 -1.86 -1.06
C ILE A 119 0.71 -2.68 -1.55
N PHE A 120 -0.34 -2.02 -2.05
CA PHE A 120 -1.51 -2.72 -2.59
C PHE A 120 -1.18 -3.56 -3.81
N THR A 121 -0.26 -3.11 -4.66
CA THR A 121 0.22 -3.89 -5.81
C THR A 121 0.96 -5.14 -5.36
N HIS A 122 1.80 -5.04 -4.32
CA HIS A 122 2.47 -6.20 -3.75
C HIS A 122 1.48 -7.19 -3.13
N MET A 123 0.55 -6.74 -2.30
CA MET A 123 -0.51 -7.59 -1.74
C MET A 123 -1.34 -8.26 -2.84
N PHE A 124 -1.73 -7.51 -3.87
CA PHE A 124 -2.49 -8.05 -5.01
C PHE A 124 -1.72 -9.16 -5.72
N ARG A 125 -0.41 -8.96 -5.91
CA ARG A 125 0.46 -9.97 -6.52
C ARG A 125 0.58 -11.23 -5.67
N GLU A 126 0.74 -11.11 -4.35
CA GLU A 126 0.86 -12.26 -3.46
C GLU A 126 -0.44 -13.07 -3.45
N PHE A 127 -1.61 -12.42 -3.34
CA PHE A 127 -2.90 -13.09 -3.46
C PHE A 127 -3.12 -13.71 -4.84
N GLY A 128 -2.77 -13.00 -5.93
CA GLY A 128 -2.94 -13.50 -7.29
C GLY A 128 -2.09 -14.75 -7.54
N THR A 129 -0.85 -14.74 -7.04
CA THR A 129 0.06 -15.88 -7.13
C THR A 129 -0.49 -17.08 -6.36
N GLU A 130 -0.99 -16.86 -5.14
CA GLU A 130 -1.57 -17.93 -4.33
C GLU A 130 -2.87 -18.49 -4.95
N HIS A 131 -3.73 -17.61 -5.46
CA HIS A 131 -4.94 -18.01 -6.18
C HIS A 131 -4.61 -18.92 -7.38
N SER A 132 -3.66 -18.53 -8.22
CA SER A 132 -3.21 -19.35 -9.35
C SER A 132 -2.62 -20.69 -8.90
N ARG A 133 -1.88 -20.71 -7.78
CA ARG A 133 -1.32 -21.94 -7.20
C ARG A 133 -2.42 -22.89 -6.72
N LEU A 134 -3.40 -22.38 -5.98
CA LEU A 134 -4.52 -23.18 -5.47
C LEU A 134 -5.33 -23.80 -6.62
N LEU A 135 -5.59 -23.03 -7.68
CA LEU A 135 -6.22 -23.56 -8.89
C LEU A 135 -5.40 -24.68 -9.55
N ALA A 136 -4.08 -24.49 -9.67
CA ALA A 136 -3.21 -25.51 -10.27
C ALA A 136 -3.17 -26.82 -9.47
N MET A 137 -3.44 -26.76 -8.16
CA MET A 137 -3.54 -27.94 -7.29
C MET A 137 -4.95 -28.52 -7.20
N GLY A 138 -5.96 -27.90 -7.83
CA GLY A 138 -7.35 -28.32 -7.71
C GLY A 138 -8.02 -27.90 -6.39
N GLU A 139 -7.41 -27.01 -5.61
CA GLU A 139 -7.97 -26.47 -4.37
C GLU A 139 -8.92 -25.28 -4.65
N PHE A 140 -10.04 -25.58 -5.32
CA PHE A 140 -10.98 -24.56 -5.79
C PHE A 140 -11.62 -23.73 -4.67
N GLU A 141 -11.89 -24.34 -3.52
CA GLU A 141 -12.46 -23.64 -2.37
C GLU A 141 -11.50 -22.61 -1.79
N GLY A 142 -10.22 -22.97 -1.65
CA GLY A 142 -9.17 -22.04 -1.24
C GLY A 142 -9.02 -20.89 -2.23
N ALA A 143 -9.00 -21.20 -3.53
CA ALA A 143 -8.91 -20.18 -4.57
C ALA A 143 -10.11 -19.21 -4.50
N ARG A 144 -11.33 -19.71 -4.30
CA ARG A 144 -12.54 -18.89 -4.20
C ARG A 144 -12.50 -17.88 -3.06
N ILE A 145 -11.90 -18.24 -1.93
CA ILE A 145 -11.75 -17.34 -0.76
C ILE A 145 -10.86 -16.13 -1.06
N ILE A 146 -9.94 -16.22 -2.02
CA ILE A 146 -9.02 -15.13 -2.37
C ILE A 146 -9.68 -14.09 -3.30
N VAL A 147 -10.68 -14.49 -4.09
CA VAL A 147 -11.33 -13.62 -5.09
C VAL A 147 -11.89 -12.32 -4.50
N PRO A 148 -12.58 -12.32 -3.33
CA PRO A 148 -13.00 -11.08 -2.68
C PRO A 148 -11.84 -10.15 -2.35
N GLU A 149 -10.69 -10.68 -1.92
CA GLU A 149 -9.53 -9.84 -1.56
C GLU A 149 -8.93 -9.16 -2.80
N LEU A 150 -8.79 -9.90 -3.90
CA LEU A 150 -8.36 -9.36 -5.19
C LEU A 150 -9.32 -8.27 -5.68
N THR A 151 -10.62 -8.47 -5.47
CA THR A 151 -11.64 -7.47 -5.81
C THR A 151 -11.44 -6.19 -4.99
N VAL A 152 -11.31 -6.30 -3.67
CA VAL A 152 -11.07 -5.16 -2.77
C VAL A 152 -9.80 -4.39 -3.17
N LEU A 153 -8.70 -5.09 -3.41
CA LEU A 153 -7.43 -4.48 -3.82
C LEU A 153 -7.51 -3.81 -5.19
N SER A 154 -8.22 -4.40 -6.16
CA SER A 154 -8.42 -3.75 -7.46
C SER A 154 -9.22 -2.45 -7.36
N VAL A 155 -10.22 -2.39 -6.47
CA VAL A 155 -10.96 -1.16 -6.18
C VAL A 155 -10.04 -0.12 -5.55
N ALA A 156 -9.21 -0.51 -4.58
CA ALA A 156 -8.27 0.40 -3.92
C ALA A 156 -7.25 1.00 -4.92
N LEU A 157 -6.65 0.14 -5.76
CA LEU A 157 -5.70 0.57 -6.80
C LEU A 157 -6.35 1.53 -7.80
N ARG A 158 -7.59 1.25 -8.23
CA ARG A 158 -8.34 2.14 -9.13
C ARG A 158 -8.60 3.51 -8.50
N ARG A 159 -9.04 3.57 -7.24
CA ARG A 159 -9.27 4.84 -6.53
C ARG A 159 -8.00 5.69 -6.46
N HIS A 160 -6.84 5.07 -6.18
CA HIS A 160 -5.56 5.78 -6.20
C HIS A 160 -5.21 6.32 -7.59
N ALA A 161 -5.43 5.55 -8.66
CA ALA A 161 -5.17 5.99 -10.02
C ALA A 161 -6.05 7.19 -10.43
N GLU A 162 -7.33 7.17 -10.04
CA GLU A 162 -8.26 8.28 -10.26
C GLU A 162 -7.85 9.54 -9.49
N GLY A 163 -7.43 9.41 -8.23
CA GLY A 163 -6.92 10.52 -7.42
C GLY A 163 -5.70 11.21 -8.04
N ILE A 164 -4.72 10.44 -8.52
CA ILE A 164 -3.53 10.98 -9.22
C ILE A 164 -3.93 11.71 -10.50
N SER A 165 -4.87 11.16 -11.28
CA SER A 165 -5.37 11.78 -12.51
C SER A 165 -6.05 13.13 -12.23
N LEU A 166 -6.87 13.20 -11.17
CA LEU A 166 -7.54 14.43 -10.74
C LEU A 166 -6.55 15.47 -10.22
N ALA A 167 -5.61 15.09 -9.35
CA ALA A 167 -4.57 15.99 -8.84
C ALA A 167 -3.72 16.58 -9.97
N ARG A 168 -3.36 15.76 -10.97
CA ARG A 168 -2.62 16.20 -12.16
C ARG A 168 -3.40 17.22 -12.99
N LYS A 169 -4.70 17.00 -13.21
CA LYS A 169 -5.58 17.94 -13.92
C LYS A 169 -5.73 19.26 -13.17
N SER A 170 -5.87 19.21 -11.84
CA SER A 170 -5.97 20.40 -10.99
C SER A 170 -4.67 21.22 -10.99
N MET A 171 -3.50 20.57 -10.91
CA MET A 171 -2.22 21.27 -11.02
C MET A 171 -2.02 21.96 -12.38
N ILE A 172 -2.45 21.32 -13.48
CA ILE A 172 -2.39 21.94 -14.82
C ILE A 172 -3.28 23.19 -14.90
N ASN A 173 -4.48 23.15 -14.32
CA ASN A 173 -5.38 24.30 -14.30
C ASN A 173 -4.90 25.45 -13.38
N ILE A 174 -4.12 25.14 -12.34
CA ILE A 174 -3.50 26.16 -11.47
C ILE A 174 -2.26 26.77 -12.12
N LEU A 175 -1.48 25.98 -12.87
CA LEU A 175 -0.24 26.42 -13.54
C LEU A 175 -0.48 27.08 -14.91
N LEU A 176 -1.67 26.91 -15.49
CA LEU A 176 -2.11 27.61 -16.70
C LEU A 176 -3.40 28.36 -16.38
N PRO A 177 -3.34 29.55 -15.77
CA PRO A 177 -4.52 30.41 -15.69
C PRO A 177 -4.99 30.66 -17.12
N SER A 178 -6.24 30.28 -17.37
CA SER A 178 -6.95 30.49 -18.61
C SER A 178 -6.64 31.87 -19.18
N ARG A 179 -6.16 31.89 -20.43
CA ARG A 179 -6.06 33.11 -21.24
C ARG A 179 -7.32 33.94 -21.05
N ILE A 180 -7.14 35.16 -20.54
CA ILE A 180 -8.15 36.21 -20.47
C ILE A 180 -8.84 36.31 -21.84
N PRO A 181 -10.18 36.21 -21.94
CA PRO A 181 -10.85 36.63 -23.17
C PRO A 181 -10.70 38.16 -23.24
N GLY A 182 -9.82 38.61 -24.13
CA GLY A 182 -9.57 40.01 -24.39
C GLY A 182 -10.88 40.75 -24.68
N GLY A 183 -11.19 41.69 -23.80
CA GLY A 183 -12.37 42.54 -23.89
C GLY A 183 -12.39 43.38 -25.16
N ALA A 184 -13.62 43.70 -25.55
CA ALA A 184 -14.01 44.61 -26.61
C ALA A 184 -13.12 45.86 -26.69
N GLY A 185 -12.34 45.96 -27.77
CA GLY A 185 -11.63 47.16 -28.18
C GLY A 185 -12.53 48.09 -28.97
N GLN A 186 -13.44 48.78 -28.29
CA GLN A 186 -14.17 49.93 -28.82
C GLN A 186 -13.23 51.14 -28.87
N ARG A 187 -12.76 51.56 -30.06
CA ARG A 187 -12.22 52.91 -30.28
C ARG A 187 -12.64 53.48 -31.64
N ARG A 188 -13.57 54.43 -31.56
CA ARG A 188 -13.81 55.50 -32.52
C ARG A 188 -12.51 56.27 -32.78
N LYS A 189 -12.25 56.66 -34.04
CA LYS A 189 -11.64 57.96 -34.35
C LYS A 189 -12.32 58.55 -35.59
N ALA A 190 -12.78 59.78 -35.39
CA ALA A 190 -13.34 60.67 -36.39
C ALA A 190 -12.24 61.27 -37.28
N ALA A 191 -12.70 61.81 -38.41
CA ALA A 191 -11.98 62.53 -39.44
C ALA A 191 -11.03 63.64 -38.95
N PHE A 192 -10.00 63.96 -39.74
CA PHE A 192 -9.70 65.33 -40.22
C PHE A 192 -8.71 65.31 -41.41
N LEU A 193 -9.11 66.08 -42.44
CA LEU A 193 -8.47 66.59 -43.67
C LEU A 193 -6.93 66.57 -43.83
N LEU A 194 -6.45 66.07 -44.97
CA LEU A 194 -6.04 66.86 -46.16
C LEU A 194 -5.84 65.92 -47.36
#